data_AF-A0A9X6KDZ8-F1
#
_entry.id   AF-A0A9X6KDZ8-F1
#
_cell.length_a   1.000
_cell.length_b   1.000
_cell.length_c   1.000
_cell.angle_alpha   90.00
_cell.angle_beta   90.00
_cell.angle_gamma   90.00
#
_symmetry.space_group_name_H-M   'P 1'
#
loop_
_entity.id
_entity.type
_entity.pdbx_description
1 polymer ?
#
loop_
_entity_poly.entity_id
_entity_poly.type
_entity_poly.pdbx_seq_one_letter_code
_entity_poly.pdbx_strand_id
1 'polypeptide(L)'
;MHIERKKKSKCKLSKSEITQLYAEGKSTSEIATLANVSARYIRMVLSDSNVPRRAIGSWKRKYDIKENYFKTWSNNMAYILGFIAADGVIQKENQCVSISQKESYILEDIKKELNTNQPLYQNKKTDVYMLNINSKTIKDDLMNIHGIMPCKSLNIKFPFVPEEYLHHFVRGYFDGDGYVKYETYTVSFVGGSYSFMNSLNQVLQNHNLPADLLNQNKHYRVILTGRKSIQLFSNWIYKDKDIYLHRKYEEFQKESLSLDQLKD
;
A
#
# COMPACT_ATOMS: atom_id res chain seq x y z
N MET A 1 -49.79 -21.35 -36.97
CA MET A 1 -48.93 -20.17 -36.72
C MET A 1 -48.90 -19.91 -35.22
N HIS A 2 -47.88 -20.42 -34.51
CA HIS A 2 -47.66 -20.05 -33.12
C HIS A 2 -47.02 -18.67 -33.06
N ILE A 3 -47.79 -17.70 -32.59
CA ILE A 3 -47.28 -16.36 -32.29
C ILE A 3 -46.42 -16.50 -31.03
N GLU A 4 -45.09 -16.54 -31.20
CA GLU A 4 -44.15 -16.34 -30.11
C GLU A 4 -44.41 -14.97 -29.47
N ARG A 5 -45.15 -14.97 -28.36
CA ARG A 5 -45.20 -13.82 -27.46
C ARG A 5 -43.82 -13.67 -26.83
N LYS A 6 -42.93 -12.88 -27.46
CA LYS A 6 -41.75 -12.32 -26.79
C LYS A 6 -42.25 -11.54 -25.57
N LYS A 7 -42.17 -12.15 -24.38
CA LYS A 7 -42.41 -11.47 -23.10
C LYS A 7 -41.47 -10.26 -23.08
N LYS A 8 -42.01 -9.05 -23.25
CA LYS A 8 -41.26 -7.81 -23.03
C LYS A 8 -40.67 -7.92 -21.62
N SER A 9 -39.35 -7.98 -21.52
CA SER A 9 -38.65 -7.96 -20.25
C SER A 9 -39.14 -6.75 -19.46
N LYS A 10 -39.65 -6.97 -18.24
CA LYS A 10 -40.02 -5.89 -17.32
C LYS A 10 -38.80 -5.04 -16.91
N CYS A 11 -37.60 -5.61 -17.07
CA CYS A 11 -36.34 -4.98 -16.75
C CYS A 11 -35.90 -4.04 -17.88
N LYS A 12 -35.65 -2.78 -17.53
CA LYS A 12 -35.22 -1.71 -18.45
C LYS A 12 -33.73 -1.74 -18.76
N LEU A 13 -32.94 -2.45 -17.95
CA LEU A 13 -31.49 -2.60 -18.13
C LEU A 13 -31.14 -4.05 -18.50
N SER A 14 -30.13 -4.22 -19.32
CA SER A 14 -29.47 -5.49 -19.57
C SER A 14 -28.68 -5.97 -18.33
N LYS A 15 -28.35 -7.26 -18.30
CA LYS A 15 -27.51 -7.81 -17.22
C LYS A 15 -26.12 -7.14 -17.17
N SER A 16 -25.52 -6.83 -18.32
CA SER A 16 -24.22 -6.15 -18.41
C SER A 16 -24.28 -4.72 -17.85
N GLU A 17 -25.33 -3.96 -18.16
CA GLU A 17 -25.53 -2.62 -17.59
C GLU A 17 -25.71 -2.68 -16.07
N ILE A 18 -26.46 -3.67 -15.57
CA ILE A 18 -26.61 -3.89 -14.12
C ILE A 18 -25.24 -4.14 -13.45
N THR A 19 -24.41 -5.01 -14.04
CA THR A 19 -23.08 -5.29 -13.50
C THR A 19 -22.15 -4.08 -13.57
N GLN A 20 -22.23 -3.29 -14.64
CA GLN A 20 -21.42 -2.08 -14.80
C GLN A 20 -21.82 -1.00 -13.79
N LEU A 21 -23.11 -0.69 -13.67
CA LEU A 21 -23.59 0.30 -12.68
C LEU A 21 -23.25 -0.12 -11.24
N TYR A 22 -23.24 -1.43 -10.97
CA TYR A 22 -22.78 -1.95 -9.68
C TYR A 22 -21.26 -1.83 -9.51
N ALA A 23 -20.46 -1.97 -10.57
CA ALA A 23 -19.02 -1.70 -10.50
C ALA A 23 -18.73 -0.21 -10.29
N GLU A 24 -19.55 0.68 -10.86
CA GLU A 24 -19.46 2.15 -10.73
C GLU A 24 -19.92 2.69 -9.36
N GLY A 25 -20.34 1.83 -8.43
CA GLY A 25 -20.65 2.23 -7.06
C GLY A 25 -22.14 2.41 -6.75
N LYS A 26 -23.06 2.30 -7.73
CA LYS A 26 -24.51 2.38 -7.44
C LYS A 26 -24.98 1.22 -6.58
N SER A 27 -25.85 1.48 -5.61
CA SER A 27 -26.44 0.46 -4.75
C SER A 27 -27.42 -0.44 -5.50
N THR A 28 -27.66 -1.65 -4.98
CA THR A 28 -28.67 -2.55 -5.57
C THR A 28 -30.07 -1.94 -5.58
N SER A 29 -30.36 -0.98 -4.69
CA SER A 29 -31.64 -0.27 -4.63
C SER A 29 -31.75 0.79 -5.72
N GLU A 30 -30.71 1.59 -5.95
CA GLU A 30 -30.68 2.58 -7.04
C GLU A 30 -30.76 1.89 -8.41
N ILE A 31 -29.99 0.82 -8.60
CA ILE A 31 -30.01 0.04 -9.85
C ILE A 31 -31.40 -0.58 -10.04
N ALA A 32 -32.03 -1.08 -8.97
CA ALA A 32 -33.38 -1.62 -9.04
C ALA A 32 -34.41 -0.59 -9.51
N THR A 33 -34.32 0.66 -9.00
CA THR A 33 -35.16 1.77 -9.45
C THR A 33 -34.93 2.09 -10.93
N LEU A 34 -33.66 2.18 -11.37
CA LEU A 34 -33.31 2.43 -12.78
C LEU A 34 -33.80 1.32 -13.71
N ALA A 35 -33.60 0.06 -13.30
CA ALA A 35 -33.98 -1.13 -14.04
C ALA A 35 -35.49 -1.46 -13.97
N ASN A 36 -36.27 -0.77 -13.13
CA ASN A 36 -37.69 -1.06 -12.88
C ASN A 36 -37.94 -2.51 -12.42
N VAL A 37 -37.14 -2.97 -11.47
CA VAL A 37 -37.20 -4.32 -10.89
C VAL A 37 -36.97 -4.26 -9.38
N SER A 38 -37.10 -5.39 -8.68
CA SER A 38 -36.78 -5.43 -7.25
C SER A 38 -35.26 -5.50 -7.01
N ALA A 39 -34.80 -4.97 -5.87
CA ALA A 39 -33.41 -5.15 -5.45
C ALA A 39 -33.03 -6.64 -5.28
N ARG A 40 -34.01 -7.52 -5.03
CA ARG A 40 -33.81 -8.98 -5.03
C ARG A 40 -33.41 -9.49 -6.42
N TYR A 41 -34.07 -9.01 -7.46
CA TYR A 41 -33.72 -9.36 -8.84
C TYR A 41 -32.31 -8.89 -9.20
N ILE A 42 -31.93 -7.66 -8.82
CA ILE A 42 -30.56 -7.17 -9.01
C ILE A 42 -29.53 -8.08 -8.31
N ARG A 43 -29.78 -8.47 -7.05
CA ARG A 43 -28.90 -9.40 -6.32
C ARG A 43 -28.79 -10.76 -7.00
N MET A 44 -29.88 -11.26 -7.57
CA MET A 44 -29.88 -12.50 -8.35
C MET A 44 -29.02 -12.35 -9.60
N VAL A 45 -29.21 -11.29 -10.39
CA VAL A 45 -28.40 -11.02 -11.59
C VAL A 45 -26.90 -10.92 -11.27
N LEU A 46 -26.53 -10.23 -10.18
CA LEU A 46 -25.14 -10.14 -9.73
C LEU A 46 -24.59 -11.51 -9.35
N SER A 47 -25.37 -12.34 -8.64
CA SER A 47 -24.98 -13.71 -8.27
C SER A 47 -24.81 -14.60 -9.49
N ASP A 48 -25.76 -14.57 -10.44
CA ASP A 48 -25.71 -15.35 -11.69
C ASP A 48 -24.52 -14.94 -12.56
N SER A 49 -24.05 -13.71 -12.42
CA SER A 49 -22.91 -13.15 -13.16
C SER A 49 -21.59 -13.27 -12.39
N ASN A 50 -21.55 -14.01 -11.27
CA ASN A 50 -20.38 -14.16 -10.39
C ASN A 50 -19.76 -12.83 -9.92
N VAL A 51 -20.58 -11.78 -9.78
CA VAL A 51 -20.12 -10.50 -9.24
C VAL A 51 -20.09 -10.58 -7.71
N PRO A 52 -18.92 -10.44 -7.06
CA PRO A 52 -18.83 -10.50 -5.61
C PRO A 52 -19.61 -9.35 -4.97
N ARG A 53 -20.27 -9.64 -3.85
CA ARG A 53 -20.97 -8.60 -3.08
C ARG A 53 -19.95 -7.69 -2.41
N ARG A 54 -20.24 -6.38 -2.40
CA ARG A 54 -19.45 -5.43 -1.62
C ARG A 54 -19.46 -5.79 -0.13
N ALA A 55 -18.37 -5.44 0.56
CA ALA A 55 -18.26 -5.61 1.99
C ALA A 55 -19.43 -4.90 2.71
N ILE A 56 -19.97 -5.55 3.75
CA ILE A 56 -21.04 -4.98 4.58
C ILE A 56 -20.58 -3.62 5.14
N GLY A 57 -21.40 -2.59 4.96
CA GLY A 57 -21.13 -1.24 5.43
C GLY A 57 -20.32 -0.35 4.48
N SER A 58 -19.79 -0.89 3.36
CA SER A 58 -19.06 -0.10 2.35
C SER A 58 -19.86 1.09 1.79
N TRP A 59 -21.18 0.91 1.62
CA TRP A 59 -22.09 1.98 1.15
C TRP A 59 -22.34 3.09 2.18
N LYS A 60 -21.94 2.90 3.45
CA LYS A 60 -22.00 3.95 4.48
C LYS A 60 -20.71 4.77 4.53
N ARG A 61 -19.71 4.47 3.70
CA ARG A 61 -18.43 5.19 3.72
C ARG A 61 -18.64 6.63 3.27
N LYS A 62 -18.05 7.56 4.03
CA LYS A 62 -18.10 9.00 3.75
C LYS A 62 -17.16 9.45 2.63
N TYR A 63 -16.03 8.74 2.48
CA TYR A 63 -14.94 9.11 1.58
C TYR A 63 -14.73 8.06 0.50
N ASP A 64 -14.39 8.50 -0.70
CA ASP A 64 -14.06 7.63 -1.82
C ASP A 64 -12.74 6.93 -1.58
N ILE A 65 -12.56 5.73 -2.15
CA ILE A 65 -11.29 5.00 -2.11
C ILE A 65 -11.27 3.85 -3.12
N LYS A 66 -10.12 3.61 -3.74
CA LYS A 66 -9.86 2.43 -4.57
C LYS A 66 -9.69 1.18 -3.71
N GLU A 67 -10.78 0.45 -3.42
CA GLU A 67 -10.77 -0.68 -2.48
C GLU A 67 -9.87 -1.85 -2.87
N ASN A 68 -9.73 -2.15 -4.16
CA ASN A 68 -8.94 -3.28 -4.67
C ASN A 68 -7.46 -2.91 -4.90
N TYR A 69 -6.97 -1.83 -4.29
CA TYR A 69 -5.64 -1.29 -4.55
C TYR A 69 -4.52 -2.30 -4.32
N PHE A 70 -4.58 -3.06 -3.22
CA PHE A 70 -3.53 -4.01 -2.84
C PHE A 70 -3.65 -5.39 -3.53
N LYS A 71 -4.51 -5.53 -4.54
CA LYS A 71 -4.69 -6.79 -5.29
C LYS A 71 -3.87 -6.86 -6.57
N THR A 72 -3.34 -5.74 -7.04
CA THR A 72 -2.55 -5.66 -8.27
C THR A 72 -1.28 -4.91 -7.98
N TRP A 73 -0.15 -5.49 -8.36
CA TRP A 73 1.16 -4.86 -8.16
C TRP A 73 1.36 -3.68 -9.10
N SER A 74 2.03 -2.67 -8.57
CA SER A 74 2.57 -1.51 -9.27
C SER A 74 3.73 -0.95 -8.44
N ASN A 75 4.54 -0.07 -9.04
CA ASN A 75 5.64 0.59 -8.35
C ASN A 75 5.16 1.31 -7.07
N ASN A 76 4.07 2.08 -7.19
CA ASN A 76 3.48 2.81 -6.07
C ASN A 76 2.79 1.88 -5.07
N MET A 77 2.17 0.78 -5.51
CA MET A 77 1.56 -0.18 -4.59
C MET A 77 2.63 -0.82 -3.71
N ALA A 78 3.74 -1.26 -4.28
CA ALA A 78 4.85 -1.85 -3.54
C ALA A 78 5.48 -0.86 -2.56
N TYR A 79 5.70 0.39 -2.99
CA TYR A 79 6.14 1.48 -2.12
C TYR A 79 5.19 1.68 -0.93
N ILE A 80 3.89 1.83 -1.18
CA ILE A 80 2.90 2.06 -0.12
C ILE A 80 2.82 0.86 0.82
N LEU A 81 2.92 -0.36 0.30
CA LEU A 81 2.96 -1.57 1.13
C LEU A 81 4.19 -1.58 2.06
N GLY A 82 5.37 -1.23 1.54
CA GLY A 82 6.60 -1.09 2.34
C GLY A 82 6.47 0.01 3.40
N PHE A 83 5.88 1.14 3.03
CA PHE A 83 5.66 2.27 3.94
C PHE A 83 4.69 1.90 5.07
N ILE A 84 3.61 1.16 4.76
CA ILE A 84 2.69 0.60 5.76
C ILE A 84 3.39 -0.44 6.63
N ALA A 85 4.26 -1.29 6.06
CA ALA A 85 5.02 -2.28 6.80
C ALA A 85 5.98 -1.63 7.83
N ALA A 86 6.52 -0.46 7.54
CA ALA A 86 7.24 0.37 8.49
C ALA A 86 6.27 1.07 9.47
N ASP A 87 5.70 2.19 9.06
CA ASP A 87 5.01 3.15 9.94
C ASP A 87 3.48 3.01 9.99
N GLY A 88 2.91 2.07 9.23
CA GLY A 88 1.47 1.84 9.21
C GLY A 88 0.94 1.17 10.49
N VAL A 89 -0.24 1.57 10.93
CA VAL A 89 -0.96 0.92 12.04
C VAL A 89 -2.24 0.31 11.50
N ILE A 90 -2.32 -1.03 11.55
CA ILE A 90 -3.57 -1.75 11.29
C ILE A 90 -4.29 -1.93 12.62
N GLN A 91 -5.43 -1.27 12.77
CA GLN A 91 -6.24 -1.34 13.99
C GLN A 91 -6.86 -2.74 14.14
N LYS A 92 -6.93 -3.26 15.37
CA LYS A 92 -7.44 -4.61 15.61
C LYS A 92 -8.97 -4.64 15.57
N GLU A 93 -9.60 -3.68 16.24
CA GLU A 93 -11.04 -3.65 16.53
C GLU A 93 -11.89 -3.09 15.38
N ASN A 94 -11.33 -2.17 14.60
CA ASN A 94 -12.05 -1.48 13.52
C ASN A 94 -11.39 -1.71 12.15
N GLN A 95 -11.97 -1.14 11.10
CA GLN A 95 -11.52 -1.33 9.71
C GLN A 95 -10.56 -0.24 9.23
N CYS A 96 -9.83 0.38 10.17
CA CYS A 96 -8.93 1.49 9.91
C CYS A 96 -7.48 1.02 9.74
N VAL A 97 -6.85 1.52 8.67
CA VAL A 97 -5.40 1.49 8.48
C VAL A 97 -4.91 2.93 8.56
N SER A 98 -4.04 3.21 9.53
CA SER A 98 -3.55 4.55 9.80
C SER A 98 -2.10 4.69 9.38
N ILE A 99 -1.75 5.77 8.69
CA ILE A 99 -0.37 6.14 8.37
C ILE A 99 -0.12 7.51 8.99
N SER A 100 0.98 7.66 9.72
CA SER A 100 1.31 8.91 10.41
C SER A 100 2.68 9.42 9.97
N GLN A 101 2.77 10.69 9.59
CA GLN A 101 4.03 11.32 9.15
C GLN A 101 4.06 12.81 9.51
N LYS A 102 5.27 13.36 9.68
CA LYS A 102 5.46 14.81 9.85
C LYS A 102 5.29 15.53 8.51
N GLU A 103 5.84 14.94 7.45
CA GLU A 103 5.77 15.47 6.10
C GLU A 103 4.39 15.17 5.50
N SER A 104 3.50 16.16 5.45
CA SER A 104 2.13 15.96 4.94
C SER A 104 2.07 15.58 3.46
N TYR A 105 3.03 16.03 2.63
CA TYR A 105 3.02 15.77 1.18
C TYR A 105 3.02 14.27 0.86
N ILE A 106 3.74 13.45 1.63
CA ILE A 106 3.79 12.00 1.38
C ILE A 106 2.42 11.35 1.60
N LEU A 107 1.66 11.85 2.56
CA LEU A 107 0.30 11.37 2.83
C LEU A 107 -0.67 11.85 1.74
N GLU A 108 -0.46 13.04 1.18
CA GLU A 108 -1.23 13.54 0.05
C GLU A 108 -0.94 12.75 -1.24
N ASP A 109 0.31 12.38 -1.50
CA ASP A 109 0.66 11.50 -2.64
C ASP A 109 0.02 10.12 -2.49
N ILE A 110 0.05 9.54 -1.29
CA ILE A 110 -0.65 8.28 -0.98
C ILE A 110 -2.17 8.42 -1.17
N LYS A 111 -2.78 9.55 -0.75
CA LYS A 111 -4.21 9.79 -0.96
C LYS A 111 -4.57 9.85 -2.43
N LYS A 112 -3.74 10.54 -3.24
CA LYS A 112 -3.92 10.65 -4.68
C LYS A 112 -3.85 9.27 -5.34
N GLU A 113 -2.85 8.45 -4.98
CA GLU A 113 -2.67 7.09 -5.49
C GLU A 113 -3.84 6.16 -5.11
N LEU A 114 -4.33 6.27 -3.87
CA LEU A 114 -5.50 5.51 -3.40
C LEU A 114 -6.83 6.06 -3.91
N ASN A 115 -6.81 7.17 -4.66
CA ASN A 115 -7.97 7.92 -5.13
C ASN A 115 -8.99 8.16 -4.01
N THR A 116 -8.54 8.80 -2.92
CA THR A 116 -9.38 9.11 -1.76
C THR A 116 -9.44 10.60 -1.45
N ASN A 117 -10.65 11.07 -1.12
CA ASN A 117 -10.90 12.43 -0.62
C ASN A 117 -10.89 12.52 0.91
N GLN A 118 -10.36 11.50 1.58
CA GLN A 118 -10.27 11.50 3.03
C GLN A 118 -9.33 12.62 3.55
N PRO A 119 -9.77 13.49 4.47
CA PRO A 119 -8.92 14.54 5.01
C PRO A 119 -7.80 13.97 5.89
N LEU A 120 -6.64 14.65 5.86
CA LEU A 120 -5.58 14.43 6.82
C LEU A 120 -5.96 15.05 8.16
N TYR A 121 -5.68 14.33 9.24
CA TYR A 121 -5.79 14.87 10.60
C TYR A 121 -4.41 15.30 11.08
N GLN A 122 -4.28 16.50 11.64
CA GLN A 122 -3.04 16.99 12.22
C GLN A 122 -3.13 16.99 13.75
N ASN A 123 -2.18 16.33 14.41
CA ASN A 123 -2.02 16.43 15.85
C ASN A 123 -1.37 17.77 16.20
N LYS A 124 -2.15 18.69 16.78
CA LYS A 124 -1.70 20.06 17.14
C LYS A 124 -0.52 20.11 18.12
N LYS A 125 -0.24 19.03 18.86
CA LYS A 125 0.87 19.00 19.83
C LYS A 125 2.18 18.53 19.22
N THR A 126 2.12 17.55 18.32
CA THR A 126 3.31 16.89 17.76
C THR A 126 3.60 17.32 16.33
N ASP A 127 2.68 18.06 15.71
CA ASP A 127 2.71 18.45 14.31
C ASP A 127 2.74 17.25 13.33
N VAL A 128 2.24 16.11 13.79
CA VAL A 128 2.18 14.87 12.99
C VAL A 128 0.83 14.80 12.29
N TYR A 129 0.85 14.56 10.99
CA TYR A 129 -0.31 14.30 10.15
C TYR A 129 -0.64 12.81 10.14
N MET A 130 -1.93 12.49 10.02
CA MET A 130 -2.46 11.13 10.01
C MET A 130 -3.47 10.96 8.88
N LEU A 131 -3.28 9.91 8.09
CA LEU A 131 -4.21 9.41 7.09
C LEU A 131 -4.88 8.13 7.62
N ASN A 132 -6.21 8.13 7.80
CA ASN A 132 -6.95 7.05 8.46
C ASN A 132 -7.85 6.26 7.50
N ILE A 133 -7.30 5.38 6.67
CA ILE A 133 -8.05 4.66 5.64
C ILE A 133 -9.08 3.69 6.26
N ASN A 134 -10.37 4.02 6.14
CA ASN A 134 -11.47 3.20 6.66
C ASN A 134 -12.04 2.27 5.57
N SER A 135 -11.35 1.15 5.34
CA SER A 135 -11.76 0.16 4.32
C SER A 135 -11.47 -1.26 4.78
N LYS A 136 -12.55 -2.03 4.95
CA LYS A 136 -12.46 -3.46 5.27
C LYS A 136 -11.67 -4.21 4.20
N THR A 137 -11.93 -3.94 2.92
CA THR A 137 -11.23 -4.58 1.79
C THR A 137 -9.72 -4.34 1.86
N ILE A 138 -9.29 -3.09 2.07
CA ILE A 138 -7.86 -2.78 2.16
C ILE A 138 -7.21 -3.45 3.37
N LYS A 139 -7.87 -3.40 4.53
CA LYS A 139 -7.38 -4.08 5.73
C LYS A 139 -7.26 -5.60 5.50
N ASP A 140 -8.29 -6.22 4.93
CA ASP A 140 -8.31 -7.65 4.64
C ASP A 140 -7.23 -8.01 3.59
N ASP A 141 -7.01 -7.17 2.57
CA ASP A 141 -5.96 -7.39 1.56
C ASP A 141 -4.57 -7.33 2.20
N LEU A 142 -4.29 -6.31 3.03
CA LEU A 142 -3.01 -6.19 3.76
C LEU A 142 -2.74 -7.41 4.65
N MET A 143 -3.76 -7.90 5.35
CA MET A 143 -3.63 -9.05 6.26
C MET A 143 -3.52 -10.37 5.52
N ASN A 144 -4.42 -10.63 4.57
CA ASN A 144 -4.59 -11.96 3.98
C ASN A 144 -3.72 -12.18 2.73
N ILE A 145 -3.45 -11.12 1.96
CA ILE A 145 -2.59 -11.21 0.77
C ILE A 145 -1.13 -10.95 1.16
N HIS A 146 -0.89 -9.90 1.95
CA HIS A 146 0.46 -9.42 2.24
C HIS A 146 0.99 -9.80 3.63
N GLY A 147 0.18 -10.45 4.48
CA GLY A 147 0.62 -10.92 5.79
C GLY A 147 0.93 -9.80 6.80
N ILE A 148 0.48 -8.57 6.54
CA ILE A 148 0.68 -7.43 7.43
C ILE A 148 -0.44 -7.41 8.47
N MET A 149 -0.12 -7.80 9.70
CA MET A 149 -1.10 -7.96 10.78
C MET A 149 -1.17 -6.73 11.71
N PRO A 150 -2.21 -6.60 12.56
CA PRO A 150 -2.17 -5.69 13.71
C PRO A 150 -0.99 -6.00 14.66
N CYS A 151 -0.50 -4.99 15.38
CA CYS A 151 0.62 -5.12 16.35
C CYS A 151 1.89 -5.78 15.76
N LYS A 152 2.16 -5.50 14.47
CA LYS A 152 3.19 -6.18 13.67
C LYS A 152 4.64 -5.99 14.10
N SER A 153 4.97 -4.92 14.83
CA SER A 153 6.37 -4.46 15.02
C SER A 153 7.36 -5.54 15.49
N LEU A 154 6.91 -6.52 16.28
CA LEU A 154 7.75 -7.60 16.80
C LEU A 154 7.71 -8.89 15.98
N ASN A 155 6.65 -9.12 15.20
CA ASN A 155 6.35 -10.43 14.59
C ASN A 155 6.07 -10.35 13.09
N ILE A 156 6.25 -9.18 12.47
CA ILE A 156 6.10 -9.01 11.03
C ILE A 156 7.06 -9.95 10.29
N LYS A 157 6.56 -10.58 9.22
CA LYS A 157 7.37 -11.33 8.28
C LYS A 157 7.57 -10.49 7.03
N PHE A 158 8.70 -10.68 6.36
CA PHE A 158 8.91 -10.03 5.07
C PHE A 158 7.85 -10.55 4.09
N PRO A 159 7.01 -9.67 3.49
CA PRO A 159 5.94 -10.11 2.60
C PRO A 159 6.53 -10.65 1.30
N PHE A 160 5.75 -11.47 0.60
CA PHE A 160 6.08 -11.79 -0.79
C PHE A 160 5.96 -10.51 -1.64
N VAL A 161 7.02 -10.17 -2.37
CA VAL A 161 7.06 -9.05 -3.31
C VAL A 161 7.71 -9.56 -4.59
N PRO A 162 7.09 -9.40 -5.78
CA PRO A 162 7.73 -9.75 -7.03
C PRO A 162 9.02 -8.97 -7.24
N GLU A 163 10.02 -9.62 -7.82
CA GLU A 163 11.37 -9.09 -7.99
C GLU A 163 11.40 -7.68 -8.63
N GLU A 164 10.59 -7.47 -9.67
CA GLU A 164 10.48 -6.19 -10.37
C GLU A 164 10.01 -5.03 -9.47
N TYR A 165 9.27 -5.31 -8.39
CA TYR A 165 8.75 -4.30 -7.46
C TYR A 165 9.51 -4.27 -6.12
N LEU A 166 10.44 -5.19 -5.90
CA LEU A 166 11.12 -5.37 -4.62
C LEU A 166 11.84 -4.09 -4.16
N HIS A 167 12.52 -3.43 -5.08
CA HIS A 167 13.21 -2.17 -4.82
C HIS A 167 12.26 -1.03 -4.40
N HIS A 168 11.03 -1.01 -4.91
CA HIS A 168 10.01 -0.06 -4.48
C HIS A 168 9.47 -0.38 -3.08
N PHE A 169 9.26 -1.66 -2.76
CA PHE A 169 8.89 -2.07 -1.40
C PHE A 169 9.97 -1.69 -0.38
N VAL A 170 11.24 -1.97 -0.70
CA VAL A 170 12.37 -1.60 0.15
C VAL A 170 12.49 -0.09 0.28
N ARG A 171 12.27 0.69 -0.80
CA ARG A 171 12.16 2.16 -0.72
C ARG A 171 11.07 2.59 0.27
N GLY A 172 9.87 2.01 0.18
CA GLY A 172 8.76 2.34 1.07
C GLY A 172 9.08 2.05 2.53
N TYR A 173 9.65 0.88 2.81
CA TYR A 173 10.07 0.52 4.16
C TYR A 173 11.21 1.42 4.67
N PHE A 174 12.20 1.71 3.81
CA PHE A 174 13.28 2.63 4.09
C PHE A 174 12.76 4.04 4.37
N ASP A 175 11.82 4.55 3.61
CA ASP A 175 11.28 5.89 3.81
C ASP A 175 10.46 5.99 5.10
N GLY A 176 9.78 4.92 5.52
CA GLY A 176 9.17 4.85 6.85
C GLY A 176 10.21 4.82 7.99
N ASP A 177 10.97 3.72 8.10
CA ASP A 177 11.76 3.41 9.31
C ASP A 177 13.28 3.38 9.09
N GLY A 178 13.73 3.68 7.87
CA GLY A 178 15.15 3.76 7.53
C GLY A 178 15.82 5.07 7.95
N TYR A 179 17.15 5.05 7.95
CA TYR A 179 18.00 6.18 8.27
C TYR A 179 19.16 6.25 7.27
N VAL A 180 19.52 7.46 6.87
CA VAL A 180 20.71 7.75 6.05
C VAL A 180 21.46 8.90 6.68
N LYS A 181 22.79 8.80 6.66
CA LYS A 181 23.71 9.88 6.99
C LYS A 181 24.86 9.85 6.00
N TYR A 182 24.88 10.82 5.10
CA TYR A 182 25.88 10.88 4.04
C TYR A 182 27.29 11.10 4.57
N GLU A 183 27.48 11.94 5.59
CA GLU A 183 28.81 12.30 6.11
C GLU A 183 29.55 11.11 6.72
N THR A 184 28.82 10.09 7.18
CA THR A 184 29.39 8.83 7.70
C THR A 184 29.19 7.67 6.74
N TYR A 185 28.69 7.93 5.52
CA TYR A 185 28.33 6.93 4.51
C TYR A 185 27.55 5.76 5.10
N THR A 186 26.50 6.07 5.86
CA THR A 186 25.74 5.06 6.61
C THR A 186 24.30 5.05 6.18
N VAL A 187 23.79 3.87 5.83
CA VAL A 187 22.36 3.57 5.74
C VAL A 187 22.04 2.54 6.80
N SER A 188 20.94 2.71 7.52
CA SER A 188 20.51 1.71 8.49
C SER A 188 19.00 1.56 8.55
N PHE A 189 18.57 0.35 8.85
CA PHE A 189 17.20 0.00 9.18
C PHE A 189 17.16 -0.51 10.61
N VAL A 190 16.13 -0.14 11.36
CA VAL A 190 15.88 -0.66 12.70
C VAL A 190 14.56 -1.42 12.66
N GLY A 191 14.42 -2.48 13.45
CA GLY A 191 13.18 -3.25 13.50
C GLY A 191 13.13 -4.18 14.70
N GLY A 192 11.92 -4.46 15.18
CA GLY A 192 11.69 -5.38 16.30
C GLY A 192 11.65 -6.87 15.91
N SER A 193 11.32 -7.17 14.65
CA SER A 193 11.23 -8.54 14.15
C SER A 193 12.55 -9.01 13.55
N TYR A 194 13.19 -10.01 14.19
CA TYR A 194 14.37 -10.67 13.63
C TYR A 194 14.09 -11.25 12.25
N SER A 195 12.95 -11.93 12.08
CA SER A 195 12.60 -12.61 10.82
C SER A 195 12.53 -11.62 9.66
N PHE A 196 11.93 -10.45 9.88
CA PHE A 196 11.88 -9.40 8.87
C PHE A 196 13.27 -8.84 8.57
N MET A 197 14.02 -8.49 9.61
CA MET A 197 15.33 -7.85 9.47
C MET A 197 16.37 -8.77 8.83
N ASN A 198 16.34 -10.06 9.15
CA ASN A 198 17.18 -11.06 8.50
C ASN A 198 16.81 -11.23 7.01
N SER A 199 15.51 -11.24 6.69
CA SER A 199 15.07 -11.33 5.29
C SER A 199 15.47 -10.08 4.49
N LEU A 200 15.32 -8.89 5.08
CA LEU A 200 15.79 -7.63 4.48
C LEU A 200 17.30 -7.66 4.23
N ASN A 201 18.08 -8.16 5.20
CA ASN A 201 19.52 -8.34 5.04
C ASN A 201 19.86 -9.27 3.86
N GLN A 202 19.16 -10.40 3.74
CA GLN A 202 19.34 -11.33 2.62
C GLN A 202 18.97 -10.71 1.27
N VAL A 203 17.89 -9.92 1.21
CA VAL A 203 17.51 -9.17 0.01
C VAL A 203 18.65 -8.23 -0.42
N LEU A 204 19.20 -7.44 0.51
CA LEU A 204 20.31 -6.54 0.20
C LEU A 204 21.54 -7.30 -0.30
N GLN A 205 21.92 -8.40 0.36
CA GLN A 205 23.03 -9.25 -0.05
C GLN A 205 22.84 -9.80 -1.47
N ASN A 206 21.63 -10.26 -1.82
CA ASN A 206 21.31 -10.76 -3.15
C ASN A 206 21.40 -9.67 -4.25
N HIS A 207 21.28 -8.40 -3.87
CA HIS A 207 21.47 -7.25 -4.76
C HIS A 207 22.90 -6.68 -4.73
N ASN A 208 23.88 -7.44 -4.23
CA ASN A 208 25.27 -7.01 -4.08
C ASN A 208 25.43 -5.76 -3.20
N LEU A 209 24.56 -5.63 -2.20
CA LEU A 209 24.61 -4.59 -1.18
C LEU A 209 24.89 -5.26 0.16
N PRO A 210 26.15 -5.64 0.45
CA PRO A 210 26.48 -6.30 1.70
C PRO A 210 26.12 -5.40 2.88
N ALA A 211 25.43 -5.98 3.86
CA ALA A 211 24.97 -5.30 5.05
C ALA A 211 25.24 -6.17 6.28
N ASP A 212 25.45 -5.51 7.42
CA ASP A 212 25.62 -6.16 8.71
C ASP A 212 24.28 -6.22 9.45
N LEU A 213 23.94 -7.40 9.97
CA LEU A 213 22.80 -7.60 10.86
C LEU A 213 23.27 -7.64 12.32
N LEU A 214 22.96 -6.58 13.07
CA LEU A 214 23.29 -6.46 14.49
C LEU A 214 22.07 -6.77 15.37
N ASN A 215 22.29 -7.54 16.44
CA ASN A 215 21.30 -7.78 17.48
C ASN A 215 21.57 -6.87 18.70
N GLN A 216 20.61 -6.02 19.05
CA GLN A 216 20.71 -5.07 20.17
C GLN A 216 19.70 -5.37 21.28
N ASN A 217 19.46 -6.66 21.57
CA ASN A 217 18.53 -7.23 22.56
C ASN A 217 17.05 -6.92 22.31
N LYS A 218 16.68 -5.64 22.24
CA LYS A 218 15.28 -5.17 22.07
C LYS A 218 14.91 -4.92 20.60
N HIS A 219 15.91 -4.79 19.74
CA HIS A 219 15.73 -4.52 18.33
C HIS A 219 16.93 -5.04 17.54
N TYR A 220 16.72 -5.16 16.24
CA TYR A 220 17.72 -5.57 15.26
C TYR A 220 18.01 -4.40 14.34
N ARG A 221 19.25 -4.33 13.86
CA ARG A 221 19.68 -3.28 12.95
C ARG A 221 20.37 -3.89 11.74
N VAL A 222 19.92 -3.52 10.55
CA VAL A 222 20.64 -3.81 9.30
C VAL A 222 21.38 -2.54 8.91
N ILE A 223 22.69 -2.61 8.73
CA ILE A 223 23.54 -1.44 8.42
C ILE A 223 24.31 -1.69 7.13
N LEU A 224 24.26 -0.73 6.22
CA LEU A 224 25.17 -0.62 5.09
C LEU A 224 26.11 0.57 5.35
N THR A 225 27.40 0.35 5.18
CA THR A 225 28.43 1.38 5.27
C THR A 225 29.28 1.37 4.01
N GLY A 226 29.97 2.48 3.75
CA GLY A 226 30.82 2.63 2.58
C GLY A 226 30.18 3.56 1.55
N ARG A 227 31.02 4.45 1.00
CA ARG A 227 30.57 5.53 0.12
C ARG A 227 29.96 5.00 -1.17
N LYS A 228 30.59 3.98 -1.78
CA LYS A 228 30.07 3.33 -2.99
C LYS A 228 28.83 2.52 -2.65
N SER A 229 28.85 1.80 -1.55
CA SER A 229 27.73 0.95 -1.10
C SER A 229 26.44 1.75 -0.88
N ILE A 230 26.49 2.90 -0.20
CA ILE A 230 25.29 3.73 -0.01
C ILE A 230 24.77 4.35 -1.32
N GLN A 231 25.67 4.66 -2.27
CA GLN A 231 25.28 5.18 -3.58
C GLN A 231 24.61 4.10 -4.43
N LEU A 232 25.13 2.86 -4.41
CA LEU A 232 24.50 1.72 -5.08
C LEU A 232 23.12 1.42 -4.49
N PHE A 233 22.99 1.47 -3.16
CA PHE A 233 21.70 1.32 -2.49
C PHE A 233 20.71 2.39 -2.95
N SER A 234 21.11 3.67 -2.95
CA SER A 234 20.29 4.79 -3.42
C SER A 234 19.83 4.61 -4.86
N ASN A 235 20.76 4.30 -5.78
CA ASN A 235 20.46 4.09 -7.19
C ASN A 235 19.46 2.95 -7.40
N TRP A 236 19.52 1.90 -6.57
CA TRP A 236 18.60 0.78 -6.64
C TRP A 236 17.20 1.13 -6.15
N ILE A 237 17.04 1.66 -4.94
CA ILE A 237 15.71 1.93 -4.36
C ILE A 237 14.98 3.12 -5.02
N TYR A 238 15.75 4.08 -5.55
CA TYR A 238 15.22 5.28 -6.21
C TYR A 238 15.17 5.18 -7.74
N LYS A 239 15.48 4.02 -8.30
CA LYS A 239 15.19 3.71 -9.70
C LYS A 239 13.67 3.85 -9.94
N ASP A 240 13.31 4.54 -11.03
CA ASP A 240 11.92 4.76 -11.45
C ASP A 240 10.99 5.23 -10.31
N LYS A 241 11.52 6.09 -9.42
CA LYS A 241 10.78 6.62 -8.27
C LYS A 241 9.66 7.57 -8.69
N ASP A 242 8.56 7.51 -7.95
CA ASP A 242 7.43 8.44 -8.06
C ASP A 242 7.14 8.98 -6.65
N ILE A 243 6.63 8.13 -5.75
CA ILE A 243 6.43 8.47 -4.34
C ILE A 243 7.70 8.17 -3.52
N TYR A 244 8.18 9.15 -2.75
CA TYR A 244 9.34 9.04 -1.84
C TYR A 244 9.45 10.19 -0.83
N LEU A 245 10.20 10.00 0.25
CA LEU A 245 10.57 11.10 1.17
C LEU A 245 11.74 11.93 0.64
N HIS A 246 11.47 13.21 0.33
CA HIS A 246 12.44 14.19 -0.16
C HIS A 246 13.68 14.29 0.75
N ARG A 247 13.49 14.43 2.08
CA ARG A 247 14.60 14.57 3.02
C ARG A 247 15.61 13.41 2.99
N LYS A 248 15.16 12.18 2.70
CA LYS A 248 16.04 11.01 2.63
C LYS A 248 16.72 10.93 1.27
N TYR A 249 15.98 11.26 0.21
CA TYR A 249 16.54 11.33 -1.14
C TYR A 249 17.63 12.40 -1.25
N GLU A 250 17.38 13.60 -0.70
CA GLU A 250 18.31 14.73 -0.68
C GLU A 250 19.64 14.40 0.01
N GLU A 251 19.62 13.61 1.09
CA GLU A 251 20.84 13.13 1.74
C GLU A 251 21.75 12.33 0.79
N PHE A 252 21.17 11.48 -0.07
CA PHE A 252 21.95 10.78 -1.08
C PHE A 252 22.44 11.70 -2.22
N GLN A 253 21.75 12.80 -2.50
CA GLN A 253 22.15 13.74 -3.56
C GLN A 253 23.36 14.61 -3.17
N LYS A 254 23.87 14.49 -1.94
CA LYS A 254 25.15 15.10 -1.54
C LYS A 254 26.35 14.47 -2.25
N GLU A 255 26.19 13.28 -2.84
CA GLU A 255 27.22 12.68 -3.68
C GLU A 255 27.38 13.44 -4.99
N SER A 256 28.61 13.79 -5.33
CA SER A 256 28.97 14.54 -6.54
C SER A 256 29.88 13.75 -7.48
N LEU A 257 30.46 12.64 -7.03
CA LEU A 257 31.29 11.77 -7.84
C LEU A 257 30.46 10.69 -8.53
N SER A 258 30.94 10.26 -9.69
CA SER A 258 30.37 9.10 -10.41
C SER A 258 30.71 7.79 -9.70
N LEU A 259 29.89 6.75 -9.89
CA LEU A 259 30.07 5.43 -9.26
C LEU A 259 31.45 4.81 -9.48
N ASP A 260 32.08 5.05 -10.63
CA ASP A 260 33.40 4.49 -10.99
C ASP A 260 34.55 5.14 -10.19
N GLN A 261 34.31 6.34 -9.65
CA GLN A 261 35.27 7.07 -8.82
C GLN A 261 35.14 6.70 -7.33
N LEU A 262 34.06 6.03 -6.95
CA LEU A 262 33.80 5.67 -5.57
C LEU A 262 34.53 4.38 -5.17
N LYS A 263 35.04 4.38 -3.94
CA LYS A 263 35.61 3.23 -3.25
C LYS A 263 34.99 3.17 -1.85
N ASP A 264 34.82 1.96 -1.34
CA ASP A 264 34.43 1.72 0.05
C ASP A 264 35.66 1.69 0.96
#